data_AF-A0A1E5MMP5-F1
#
_entry.id   AF-A0A1E5MMP5-F1
#
_cell.length_a   1.000
_cell.length_b   1.000
_cell.length_c   1.000
_cell.angle_alpha   90.00
_cell.angle_beta   90.00
_cell.angle_gamma   90.00
#
_symmetry.space_group_name_H-M   'P 1'
#
loop_
_entity.id
_entity.type
_entity.pdbx_description
1 polymer ?
#
loop_
_entity_poly.entity_id
_entity_poly.type
_entity_poly.pdbx_seq_one_letter_code
_entity_poly.pdbx_strand_id
1 'polypeptide(L)'
;MFVSLGVTARIERAVETAGTVTHGPPADLAEFEAWSALREAMTEKERGAWFTGVLRLEPTGAYRFEFVRDDEPRWPLLIDIEGNLLESLPVETAELREDLSMHPRAAPHTPAWLVERLGSAPIGFRDRWTETLAPLAESPNWNIVRDMVRDVIQVIGDDSQPLLESDVVAEGVSSDLIGSTRASQLMRLLRDASAAGLAEEPASLRSDGSRPSSEILQEDDVFRQNILVLTHLIDQLATQEIANVVAA
;
A
#
# COMPACT_ATOMS: atom_id res chain seq x y z
N MET A 1 -14.95 -12.95 21.06
CA MET A 1 -13.90 -12.63 20.07
C MET A 1 -14.57 -11.93 18.91
N PHE A 2 -14.01 -10.79 18.49
CA PHE A 2 -14.46 -10.04 17.33
C PHE A 2 -13.35 -10.00 16.30
N VAL A 3 -13.70 -10.24 15.05
CA VAL A 3 -12.79 -10.20 13.90
C VAL A 3 -13.46 -9.36 12.81
N SER A 4 -12.75 -8.35 12.30
CA SER A 4 -13.20 -7.50 11.19
C SER A 4 -12.18 -7.53 10.06
N LEU A 5 -12.63 -7.74 8.82
CA LEU A 5 -11.82 -7.75 7.60
C LEU A 5 -12.31 -6.71 6.59
N GLY A 6 -11.40 -5.91 6.02
CA GLY A 6 -11.65 -4.95 4.94
C GLY A 6 -11.17 -5.40 3.54
N VAL A 7 -11.26 -4.48 2.57
CA VAL A 7 -11.27 -4.78 1.12
C VAL A 7 -10.03 -5.50 0.61
N THR A 8 -8.85 -5.25 1.14
CA THR A 8 -7.60 -5.93 0.72
C THR A 8 -6.75 -6.34 1.94
N ALA A 9 -7.27 -7.30 2.71
CA ALA A 9 -6.50 -8.12 3.66
C ALA A 9 -6.23 -7.63 5.10
N ARG A 10 -6.61 -6.41 5.52
CA ARG A 10 -6.38 -6.03 6.93
C ARG A 10 -7.43 -6.66 7.85
N ILE A 11 -6.94 -7.49 8.78
CA ILE A 11 -7.74 -8.12 9.84
C ILE A 11 -7.40 -7.46 11.16
N GLU A 12 -8.43 -7.02 11.88
CA GLU A 12 -8.29 -6.57 13.27
C GLU A 12 -9.14 -7.42 14.22
N ARG A 13 -8.61 -7.63 15.43
CA ARG A 13 -9.23 -8.50 16.44
C ARG A 13 -9.33 -7.83 17.80
N ALA A 14 -10.48 -7.99 18.45
CA ALA A 14 -10.67 -7.72 19.88
C ALA A 14 -11.09 -8.99 20.62
N VAL A 15 -10.33 -9.36 21.65
CA VAL A 15 -10.61 -10.53 22.51
C VAL A 15 -10.67 -10.09 23.96
N GLU A 16 -11.84 -10.25 24.58
CA GLU A 16 -11.96 -10.13 26.03
C GLU A 16 -11.54 -11.45 26.70
N THR A 17 -10.50 -11.37 27.54
CA THR A 17 -10.06 -12.48 28.39
C THR A 17 -9.99 -11.99 29.83
N ALA A 18 -10.75 -12.62 30.72
CA ALA A 18 -10.75 -12.32 32.16
C ALA A 18 -10.93 -10.83 32.51
N GLY A 19 -11.77 -10.10 31.76
CA GLY A 19 -12.07 -8.68 31.96
C GLY A 19 -11.06 -7.70 31.34
N THR A 20 -10.08 -8.21 30.58
CA THR A 20 -9.14 -7.38 29.81
C THR A 20 -9.38 -7.61 28.32
N VAL A 21 -9.54 -6.53 27.55
CA VAL A 21 -9.59 -6.59 26.09
C VAL A 21 -8.16 -6.59 25.55
N THR A 22 -7.85 -7.58 24.72
CA THR A 22 -6.59 -7.68 23.99
C THR A 22 -6.85 -7.43 22.51
N HIS A 23 -6.08 -6.50 21.95
CA HIS A 23 -6.08 -6.16 20.53
C HIS A 23 -4.84 -6.76 19.88
N GLY A 24 -4.96 -7.16 18.62
CA GLY A 24 -3.79 -7.55 17.83
C GLY A 24 -4.14 -8.01 16.43
N PRO A 25 -3.17 -7.98 15.50
CA PRO A 25 -3.33 -8.54 14.16
C PRO A 25 -3.65 -10.04 14.23
N PRO A 26 -4.13 -10.67 13.13
CA PRO A 26 -4.44 -12.09 13.08
C PRO A 26 -3.24 -12.93 13.52
N ALA A 27 -3.54 -14.06 14.18
CA ALA A 27 -2.51 -14.91 14.75
C ALA A 27 -1.86 -15.88 13.73
N ASP A 28 -2.39 -15.99 12.51
CA ASP A 28 -1.88 -16.91 11.48
C ASP A 28 -2.40 -16.57 10.06
N LEU A 29 -1.61 -16.89 9.02
CA LEU A 29 -1.98 -16.79 7.59
C LEU A 29 -3.25 -17.58 7.26
N ALA A 30 -3.51 -18.67 7.99
CA ALA A 30 -4.68 -19.51 7.79
C ALA A 30 -6.02 -18.77 8.00
N GLU A 31 -6.07 -17.79 8.91
CA GLU A 31 -7.27 -16.99 9.14
C GLU A 31 -7.55 -16.05 7.95
N PHE A 32 -6.47 -15.44 7.42
CA PHE A 32 -6.56 -14.62 6.22
C PHE A 32 -6.99 -15.42 4.99
N GLU A 33 -6.43 -16.62 4.80
CA GLU A 33 -6.83 -17.53 3.73
C GLU A 33 -8.30 -17.95 3.85
N ALA A 34 -8.78 -18.24 5.07
CA ALA A 34 -10.17 -18.63 5.29
C ALA A 34 -11.15 -17.50 4.93
N TRP A 35 -10.83 -16.26 5.31
CA TRP A 35 -11.62 -15.09 4.95
C TRP A 35 -11.60 -14.78 3.45
N SER A 36 -10.43 -14.92 2.83
CA SER A 36 -10.27 -14.75 1.38
C SER A 36 -11.10 -15.79 0.62
N ALA A 37 -11.02 -17.06 1.02
CA ALA A 37 -11.82 -18.13 0.44
C ALA A 37 -13.34 -17.92 0.64
N LEU A 38 -13.75 -17.43 1.81
CA LEU A 38 -15.16 -17.09 2.07
C LEU A 38 -15.64 -15.94 1.19
N ARG A 39 -14.82 -14.90 1.00
CA ARG A 39 -15.12 -13.78 0.12
C ARG A 39 -15.35 -14.26 -1.31
N GLU A 40 -14.41 -15.04 -1.84
CA GLU A 40 -14.51 -15.64 -3.18
C GLU A 40 -15.78 -16.47 -3.36
N ALA A 41 -16.09 -17.32 -2.37
CA ALA A 41 -17.28 -18.16 -2.40
C ALA A 41 -18.60 -17.37 -2.37
N MET A 42 -18.58 -16.15 -1.83
CA MET A 42 -19.74 -15.26 -1.69
C MET A 42 -19.79 -14.15 -2.77
N THR A 43 -18.83 -14.13 -3.68
CA THR A 43 -18.83 -13.20 -4.82
C THR A 43 -19.99 -13.52 -5.75
N GLU A 44 -20.80 -12.51 -6.02
CA GLU A 44 -21.95 -12.62 -6.91
C GLU A 44 -21.63 -11.96 -8.25
N LYS A 45 -22.04 -12.59 -9.36
CA LYS A 45 -21.70 -12.14 -10.73
C LYS A 45 -22.04 -10.67 -11.02
N GLU A 46 -23.15 -10.17 -10.49
CA GLU A 46 -23.62 -8.80 -10.76
C GLU A 46 -23.35 -7.83 -9.61
N ARG A 47 -23.12 -8.33 -8.39
CA ARG A 47 -22.98 -7.50 -7.18
C ARG A 47 -21.55 -7.50 -6.62
N GLY A 48 -20.66 -8.33 -7.16
CA GLY A 48 -19.29 -8.50 -6.68
C GLY A 48 -19.22 -9.14 -5.29
N ALA A 49 -18.08 -8.95 -4.63
CA ALA A 49 -17.84 -9.37 -3.25
C ALA A 49 -18.34 -8.32 -2.24
N TRP A 50 -18.43 -8.69 -0.97
CA TRP A 50 -18.58 -7.72 0.11
C TRP A 50 -17.26 -6.97 0.37
N PHE A 51 -17.36 -5.72 0.86
CA PHE A 51 -16.19 -4.89 1.18
C PHE A 51 -15.70 -5.10 2.61
N THR A 52 -16.61 -5.38 3.54
CA THR A 52 -16.28 -5.65 4.95
C THR A 52 -17.01 -6.89 5.44
N GLY A 53 -16.28 -7.77 6.12
CA GLY A 53 -16.80 -8.95 6.77
C GLY A 53 -16.51 -8.89 8.27
N VAL A 54 -17.54 -9.11 9.09
CA VAL A 54 -17.43 -9.09 10.56
C VAL A 54 -17.89 -10.41 11.13
N LEU A 55 -17.06 -11.03 11.96
CA LEU A 55 -17.38 -12.21 12.74
C LEU A 55 -17.39 -11.87 14.23
N ARG A 56 -18.54 -12.13 14.86
CA ARG A 56 -18.70 -12.11 16.31
C ARG A 56 -18.83 -13.53 16.83
N LEU A 57 -17.96 -13.91 17.76
CA LEU A 57 -18.02 -15.17 18.50
C LEU A 57 -18.24 -14.88 19.99
N GLU A 58 -19.36 -15.38 20.52
CA GLU A 58 -19.73 -15.26 21.93
C GLU A 58 -19.07 -16.36 22.78
N PRO A 59 -18.90 -16.14 24.10
CA PRO A 59 -18.36 -17.17 25.00
C PRO A 59 -19.19 -18.46 25.05
N THR A 60 -20.48 -18.38 24.70
CA THR A 60 -21.39 -19.53 24.59
C THR A 60 -21.06 -20.43 23.38
N GLY A 61 -20.20 -19.98 22.48
CA GLY A 61 -19.95 -20.60 21.18
C GLY A 61 -20.93 -20.15 20.08
N ALA A 62 -21.92 -19.31 20.40
CA ALA A 62 -22.77 -18.69 19.38
C ALA A 62 -21.94 -17.74 18.52
N TYR A 63 -22.23 -17.71 17.22
CA TYR A 63 -21.53 -16.84 16.28
C TYR A 63 -22.50 -16.09 15.36
N ARG A 64 -22.06 -14.94 14.87
CA ARG A 64 -22.78 -14.11 13.90
C ARG A 64 -21.82 -13.54 12.88
N PHE A 65 -22.19 -13.62 11.61
CA PHE A 65 -21.50 -12.98 10.51
C PHE A 65 -22.32 -11.80 9.97
N GLU A 66 -21.62 -10.72 9.64
CA GLU A 66 -22.20 -9.57 8.96
C GLU A 66 -21.31 -9.20 7.77
N PHE A 67 -21.93 -8.89 6.63
CA PHE A 67 -21.23 -8.57 5.39
C PHE A 67 -21.76 -7.26 4.83
N VAL A 68 -20.90 -6.27 4.76
CA VAL A 68 -21.22 -4.93 4.26
C VAL A 68 -20.77 -4.84 2.82
N ARG A 69 -21.73 -4.59 1.92
CA ARG A 69 -21.51 -4.54 0.47
C ARG A 69 -21.58 -3.13 -0.09
N ASP A 70 -22.34 -2.25 0.53
CA ASP A 70 -22.80 -1.01 -0.11
C ASP A 70 -22.29 0.24 0.60
N ASP A 71 -21.82 0.14 1.85
CA ASP A 71 -21.21 1.25 2.58
C ASP A 71 -19.72 1.37 2.25
N GLU A 72 -19.19 2.59 2.35
CA GLU A 72 -17.78 2.88 2.12
C GLU A 72 -16.90 2.22 3.21
N PRO A 73 -15.97 1.33 2.84
CA PRO A 73 -15.14 0.62 3.81
C PRO A 73 -14.07 1.53 4.41
N ARG A 74 -13.64 1.18 5.62
CA ARG A 74 -12.52 1.81 6.32
C ARG A 74 -11.58 0.76 6.84
N TRP A 75 -10.29 1.10 6.90
CA TRP A 75 -9.29 0.26 7.55
C TRP A 75 -9.39 0.35 9.05
N PRO A 76 -9.80 -0.71 9.77
CA PRO A 76 -9.75 -0.70 11.22
C PRO A 76 -8.29 -0.59 11.67
N LEU A 77 -8.00 0.38 12.53
CA LEU A 77 -6.77 0.45 13.32
C LEU A 77 -7.03 -0.04 14.75
N LEU A 78 -8.24 0.21 15.24
CA LEU A 78 -8.68 -0.22 16.56
C LEU A 78 -10.19 -0.46 16.55
N ILE A 79 -10.61 -1.59 17.11
CA ILE A 79 -12.02 -1.94 17.32
C ILE A 79 -12.28 -2.22 18.80
N ASP A 80 -13.47 -1.87 19.31
CA ASP A 80 -13.90 -2.24 20.67
C ASP A 80 -14.43 -3.68 20.75
N ILE A 81 -14.86 -4.10 21.95
CA ILE A 81 -15.44 -5.43 22.20
C ILE A 81 -16.89 -5.54 21.70
N GLU A 82 -17.48 -4.47 21.19
CA GLU A 82 -18.78 -4.48 20.54
C GLU A 82 -18.65 -4.56 19.01
N GLY A 83 -17.43 -4.41 18.48
CA GLY A 83 -17.10 -4.42 17.06
C GLY A 83 -17.20 -3.05 16.39
N ASN A 84 -17.28 -1.96 17.15
CA ASN A 84 -17.28 -0.62 16.60
C ASN A 84 -15.85 -0.18 16.27
N LEU A 85 -15.70 0.54 15.15
CA LEU A 85 -14.45 1.19 14.77
C LEU A 85 -14.16 2.35 15.74
N LEU A 86 -13.10 2.24 16.52
CA LEU A 86 -12.60 3.31 17.39
C LEU A 86 -11.62 4.22 16.63
N GLU A 87 -10.70 3.60 15.88
CA GLU A 87 -9.75 4.29 15.02
C GLU A 87 -9.72 3.62 13.65
N SER A 88 -9.64 4.42 12.58
CA SER A 88 -9.61 3.89 11.22
C SER A 88 -8.94 4.82 10.22
N LEU A 89 -8.47 4.26 9.10
CA LEU A 89 -7.99 4.98 7.93
C LEU A 89 -8.97 4.79 6.76
N PRO A 90 -9.06 5.74 5.81
CA PRO A 90 -9.74 5.47 4.55
C PRO A 90 -9.04 4.30 3.82
N VAL A 91 -9.83 3.46 3.14
CA VAL A 91 -9.29 2.51 2.14
C VAL A 91 -8.82 3.30 0.93
N GLU A 92 -7.66 2.96 0.37
CA GLU A 92 -7.09 3.71 -0.75
C GLU A 92 -7.86 3.44 -2.04
N THR A 93 -7.96 4.45 -2.92
CA THR A 93 -8.73 4.29 -4.16
C THR A 93 -8.12 3.26 -5.12
N ALA A 94 -6.80 3.05 -5.07
CA ALA A 94 -6.12 1.99 -5.83
C ALA A 94 -6.60 0.59 -5.40
N GLU A 95 -6.71 0.32 -4.10
CA GLU A 95 -7.20 -0.94 -3.54
C GLU A 95 -8.66 -1.21 -3.96
N LEU A 96 -9.49 -0.16 -4.00
CA LEU A 96 -10.88 -0.27 -4.49
C LEU A 96 -10.94 -0.63 -5.98
N ARG A 97 -10.01 -0.12 -6.81
CA ARG A 97 -9.93 -0.51 -8.23
C ARG A 97 -9.44 -1.92 -8.40
N GLU A 98 -8.43 -2.33 -7.65
CA GLU A 98 -7.93 -3.70 -7.65
C GLU A 98 -9.05 -4.67 -7.25
N ASP A 99 -9.80 -4.36 -6.19
CA ASP A 99 -10.95 -5.14 -5.78
C ASP A 99 -11.99 -5.27 -6.89
N LEU A 100 -12.38 -4.17 -7.54
CA LEU A 100 -13.35 -4.22 -8.64
C LEU A 100 -12.84 -4.98 -9.87
N SER A 101 -11.52 -5.09 -10.05
CA SER A 101 -10.93 -5.92 -11.10
C SER A 101 -11.10 -7.41 -10.81
N MET A 102 -11.00 -7.81 -9.54
CA MET A 102 -11.17 -9.19 -9.08
C MET A 102 -12.65 -9.55 -8.88
N HIS A 103 -13.45 -8.60 -8.41
CA HIS A 103 -14.84 -8.77 -7.99
C HIS A 103 -15.74 -7.71 -8.64
N PRO A 104 -15.94 -7.81 -9.97
CA PRO A 104 -16.65 -6.78 -10.73
C PRO A 104 -18.10 -6.63 -10.28
N ARG A 105 -18.59 -5.39 -10.34
CA ARG A 105 -19.97 -5.00 -10.02
C ARG A 105 -20.65 -4.42 -11.24
N ALA A 106 -21.89 -4.84 -11.49
CA ALA A 106 -22.73 -4.22 -12.50
C ALA A 106 -23.23 -2.86 -12.01
N ALA A 107 -23.41 -1.91 -12.93
CA ALA A 107 -23.81 -0.54 -12.60
C ALA A 107 -25.00 -0.39 -11.62
N PRO A 108 -26.07 -1.23 -11.67
CA PRO A 108 -27.17 -1.15 -10.69
C PRO A 108 -26.78 -1.51 -9.25
N HIS A 109 -25.65 -2.21 -9.07
CA HIS A 109 -25.13 -2.69 -7.79
C HIS A 109 -23.86 -1.96 -7.34
N THR A 110 -23.44 -0.93 -8.09
CA THR A 110 -22.30 -0.09 -7.74
C THR A 110 -22.79 1.10 -6.91
N PRO A 111 -22.39 1.24 -5.63
CA PRO A 111 -22.81 2.36 -4.80
C PRO A 111 -22.37 3.71 -5.37
N ALA A 112 -23.16 4.77 -5.12
CA ALA A 112 -22.88 6.10 -5.66
C ALA A 112 -21.52 6.66 -5.21
N TRP A 113 -21.14 6.46 -3.94
CA TRP A 113 -19.83 6.88 -3.42
C TRP A 113 -18.68 6.22 -4.19
N LEU A 114 -18.84 4.96 -4.61
CA LEU A 114 -17.81 4.23 -5.35
C LEU A 114 -17.71 4.73 -6.78
N VAL A 115 -18.84 5.06 -7.41
CA VAL A 115 -18.85 5.70 -8.74
C VAL A 115 -18.22 7.09 -8.68
N GLU A 116 -18.51 7.88 -7.64
CA GLU A 116 -17.94 9.21 -7.46
C GLU A 116 -16.43 9.12 -7.20
N ARG A 117 -16.02 8.26 -6.27
CA ARG A 117 -14.62 8.05 -5.89
C ARG A 117 -13.77 7.50 -7.03
N LEU A 118 -14.35 6.65 -7.88
CA LEU A 118 -13.69 6.11 -9.08
C LEU A 118 -13.98 6.91 -10.35
N GLY A 119 -14.78 7.97 -10.28
CA GLY A 119 -15.20 8.77 -11.43
C GLY A 119 -14.05 9.50 -12.10
N SER A 120 -12.92 9.64 -11.41
CA SER A 120 -11.63 9.99 -11.99
C SER A 120 -11.03 8.77 -12.66
N ALA A 121 -10.96 8.82 -14.00
CA ALA A 121 -10.24 7.81 -14.77
C ALA A 121 -8.81 7.66 -14.23
N PRO A 122 -8.27 6.41 -14.16
CA PRO A 122 -6.94 6.18 -13.62
C PRO A 122 -5.93 7.06 -14.36
N ILE A 123 -4.94 7.56 -13.61
CA ILE A 123 -3.95 8.47 -14.14
C ILE A 123 -3.13 7.69 -15.17
N GLY A 124 -3.17 8.14 -16.43
CA GLY A 124 -2.30 7.59 -17.45
C GLY A 124 -0.89 8.16 -17.28
N PHE A 125 0.13 7.37 -17.60
CA PHE A 125 1.51 7.84 -17.66
C PHE A 125 2.05 7.71 -19.07
N ARG A 126 2.69 8.77 -19.57
CA ARG A 126 3.54 8.65 -20.76
C ARG A 126 4.74 7.79 -20.41
N ASP A 127 5.01 6.77 -21.23
CA ASP A 127 6.23 5.99 -21.09
C ASP A 127 7.43 6.76 -21.66
N ARG A 128 7.93 7.72 -20.88
CA ARG A 128 9.04 8.59 -21.26
C ARG A 128 10.01 8.79 -20.11
N TRP A 129 11.29 8.57 -20.39
CA TRP A 129 12.38 9.04 -19.55
C TRP A 129 12.88 10.41 -20.05
N THR A 130 13.23 11.30 -19.12
CA THR A 130 13.95 12.54 -19.41
C THR A 130 15.38 12.21 -19.83
N GLU A 131 16.05 13.12 -20.55
CA GLU A 131 17.44 12.91 -20.97
C GLU A 131 18.37 12.62 -19.78
N THR A 132 18.11 13.25 -18.63
CA THR A 132 18.86 13.02 -17.40
C THR A 132 18.68 11.61 -16.88
N LEU A 133 17.44 11.12 -16.74
CA LEU A 133 17.16 9.82 -16.12
C LEU A 133 17.13 8.66 -17.12
N ALA A 134 17.18 8.91 -18.43
CA ALA A 134 17.18 7.90 -19.49
C ALA A 134 18.17 6.75 -19.28
N PRO A 135 19.40 6.97 -18.75
CA PRO A 135 20.32 5.87 -18.44
C PRO A 135 19.78 4.84 -17.44
N LEU A 136 18.83 5.20 -16.56
CA LEU A 136 18.20 4.28 -15.60
C LEU A 136 17.18 3.34 -16.24
N ALA A 137 16.69 3.65 -17.44
CA ALA A 137 15.70 2.84 -18.15
C ALA A 137 16.18 1.39 -18.38
N GLU A 138 17.50 1.20 -18.49
CA GLU A 138 18.13 -0.10 -18.68
C GLU A 138 18.29 -0.89 -17.37
N SER A 139 18.09 -0.28 -16.19
CA SER A 139 18.16 -0.97 -14.90
C SER A 139 16.79 -1.59 -14.54
N PRO A 140 16.69 -2.92 -14.39
CA PRO A 140 15.46 -3.56 -13.92
C PRO A 140 15.04 -3.08 -12.53
N ASN A 141 16.00 -2.74 -11.66
CA ASN A 141 15.68 -2.28 -10.31
C ASN A 141 15.07 -0.87 -10.32
N TRP A 142 15.56 0.02 -11.19
CA TRP A 142 15.00 1.36 -11.32
C TRP A 142 13.66 1.39 -12.05
N ASN A 143 13.38 0.42 -12.92
CA ASN A 143 12.02 0.23 -13.45
C ASN A 143 11.03 -0.15 -12.34
N ILE A 144 11.41 -1.02 -11.40
CA ILE A 144 10.57 -1.33 -10.23
C ILE A 144 10.33 -0.06 -9.39
N VAL A 145 11.36 0.73 -9.11
CA VAL A 145 11.20 1.99 -8.35
C VAL A 145 10.32 2.99 -9.10
N ARG A 146 10.41 3.05 -10.44
CA ARG A 146 9.53 3.89 -11.26
C ARG A 146 8.07 3.45 -11.19
N ASP A 147 7.82 2.14 -11.19
CA ASP A 147 6.47 1.62 -11.01
C ASP A 147 5.93 1.96 -9.61
N MET A 148 6.75 1.81 -8.55
CA MET A 148 6.39 2.26 -7.20
C MET A 148 6.06 3.77 -7.13
N VAL A 149 6.83 4.61 -7.82
CA VAL A 149 6.54 6.06 -7.93
C VAL A 149 5.19 6.30 -8.60
N ARG A 150 4.87 5.58 -9.66
CA ARG A 150 3.58 5.70 -10.36
C ARG A 150 2.42 5.22 -9.50
N ASP A 151 2.61 4.14 -8.76
CA ASP A 151 1.61 3.62 -7.83
C ASP A 151 1.31 4.65 -6.73
N VAL A 152 2.34 5.27 -6.14
CA VAL A 152 2.14 6.35 -5.15
C VAL A 152 1.46 7.57 -5.76
N ILE A 153 1.83 7.98 -6.99
CA ILE A 153 1.13 9.08 -7.70
C ILE A 153 -0.34 8.73 -7.92
N GLN A 154 -0.65 7.49 -8.31
CA GLN A 154 -2.02 7.03 -8.51
C GLN A 154 -2.81 7.13 -7.20
N VAL A 155 -2.28 6.59 -6.10
CA VAL A 155 -2.89 6.65 -4.76
C VAL A 155 -3.18 8.10 -4.35
N ILE A 156 -2.19 8.99 -4.45
CA ILE A 156 -2.34 10.39 -4.04
C ILE A 156 -3.33 11.13 -4.95
N GLY A 157 -3.21 10.95 -6.26
CA GLY A 157 -4.02 11.64 -7.26
C GLY A 157 -5.48 11.21 -7.29
N ASP A 158 -5.78 10.03 -6.75
CA ASP A 158 -7.15 9.55 -6.60
C ASP A 158 -7.86 10.05 -5.36
N ASP A 159 -7.14 10.07 -4.22
CA ASP A 159 -7.72 10.45 -2.94
C ASP A 159 -7.76 11.98 -2.77
N SER A 160 -7.06 12.74 -3.64
CA SER A 160 -6.81 14.16 -3.41
C SER A 160 -6.77 14.98 -4.73
N GLN A 161 -7.59 16.04 -4.82
CA GLN A 161 -7.44 17.16 -5.79
C GLN A 161 -6.31 18.21 -5.51
N PRO A 162 -5.49 18.19 -4.43
CA PRO A 162 -4.37 19.10 -4.34
C PRO A 162 -3.27 18.67 -5.32
N LEU A 163 -2.40 19.62 -5.60
CA LEU A 163 -1.26 19.47 -6.50
C LEU A 163 -0.41 18.28 -6.06
N LEU A 164 -0.09 17.38 -7.00
CA LEU A 164 0.90 16.32 -6.79
C LEU A 164 2.26 16.98 -6.55
N GLU A 165 2.79 16.86 -5.33
CA GLU A 165 4.11 17.35 -4.96
C GLU A 165 5.12 16.18 -4.98
N SER A 166 6.28 16.39 -5.60
CA SER A 166 7.27 15.32 -5.84
C SER A 166 7.91 14.81 -4.56
N ASP A 167 8.05 15.67 -3.56
CA ASP A 167 8.62 15.36 -2.25
C ASP A 167 7.70 14.41 -1.46
N VAL A 168 6.38 14.62 -1.49
CA VAL A 168 5.40 13.72 -0.88
C VAL A 168 5.45 12.33 -1.52
N VAL A 169 5.51 12.27 -2.86
CA VAL A 169 5.66 11.01 -3.59
C VAL A 169 6.98 10.32 -3.24
N ALA A 170 8.08 11.07 -3.23
CA ALA A 170 9.41 10.53 -2.94
C ALA A 170 9.55 10.05 -1.50
N GLU A 171 8.92 10.74 -0.55
CA GLU A 171 8.83 10.31 0.85
C GLU A 171 8.06 9.00 0.97
N GLY A 172 6.91 8.88 0.31
CA GLY A 172 6.11 7.65 0.29
C GLY A 172 6.91 6.45 -0.21
N VAL A 173 7.55 6.58 -1.38
CA VAL A 173 8.38 5.52 -1.98
C VAL A 173 9.62 5.22 -1.13
N SER A 174 10.29 6.25 -0.60
CA SER A 174 11.49 6.06 0.23
C SER A 174 11.14 5.33 1.53
N SER A 175 10.03 5.69 2.17
CA SER A 175 9.53 5.05 3.38
C SER A 175 9.22 3.57 3.15
N ASP A 176 8.51 3.25 2.06
CA ASP A 176 8.19 1.87 1.71
C ASP A 176 9.45 1.04 1.40
N LEU A 177 10.37 1.58 0.60
CA LEU A 177 11.66 0.94 0.33
C LEU A 177 12.47 0.69 1.61
N ILE A 178 12.54 1.65 2.53
CA ILE A 178 13.27 1.49 3.80
C ILE A 178 12.59 0.46 4.69
N GLY A 179 11.26 0.42 4.71
CA GLY A 179 10.47 -0.50 5.52
C GLY A 179 10.48 -1.95 5.03
N SER A 180 10.57 -2.16 3.71
CA SER A 180 10.37 -3.49 3.10
C SER A 180 11.64 -4.16 2.59
N THR A 181 12.79 -3.47 2.56
CA THR A 181 14.03 -4.00 1.95
C THR A 181 15.21 -4.15 2.92
N ARG A 182 16.24 -4.85 2.44
CA ARG A 182 17.56 -4.95 3.09
C ARG A 182 18.50 -3.86 2.55
N ALA A 183 19.44 -3.42 3.37
CA ALA A 183 20.36 -2.34 2.99
C ALA A 183 21.18 -2.66 1.72
N SER A 184 21.56 -3.92 1.52
CA SER A 184 22.25 -4.37 0.30
C SER A 184 21.45 -4.14 -0.99
N GLN A 185 20.11 -4.19 -0.93
CA GLN A 185 19.22 -3.90 -2.05
C GLN A 185 19.18 -2.40 -2.36
N LEU A 186 19.07 -1.55 -1.33
CA LEU A 186 19.14 -0.09 -1.52
C LEU A 186 20.51 0.37 -2.03
N MET A 187 21.58 -0.26 -1.55
CA MET A 187 22.93 -0.03 -2.07
C MET A 187 23.09 -0.51 -3.52
N ARG A 188 22.30 -1.49 -3.98
CA ARG A 188 22.29 -1.91 -5.39
C ARG A 188 21.66 -0.85 -6.28
N LEU A 189 20.55 -0.23 -5.85
CA LEU A 189 19.93 0.89 -6.57
C LEU A 189 20.92 2.03 -6.78
N LEU A 190 21.68 2.38 -5.74
CA LEU A 190 22.73 3.41 -5.83
C LEU A 190 23.87 3.04 -6.76
N ARG A 191 24.31 1.77 -6.75
CA ARG A 191 25.33 1.29 -7.71
C ARG A 191 24.83 1.32 -9.14
N ASP A 192 23.57 0.95 -9.38
CA ASP A 192 22.96 1.06 -10.71
C ASP A 192 22.91 2.53 -11.17
N ALA A 193 22.56 3.46 -10.27
CA ALA A 193 22.56 4.88 -10.56
C ALA A 193 23.98 5.44 -10.80
N SER A 194 24.98 4.94 -10.07
CA SER A 194 26.37 5.33 -10.30
C SER A 194 26.91 4.80 -11.64
N ALA A 195 26.60 3.55 -11.99
CA ALA A 195 26.93 2.97 -13.29
C ALA A 195 26.24 3.73 -14.44
N ALA A 196 25.06 4.29 -14.19
CA ALA A 196 24.33 5.16 -15.09
C ALA A 196 24.86 6.61 -15.15
N GLY A 197 25.86 6.96 -14.33
CA GLY A 197 26.47 8.29 -14.29
C GLY A 197 25.65 9.36 -13.55
N LEU A 198 24.68 8.95 -12.74
CA LEU A 198 23.74 9.83 -12.03
C LEU A 198 24.11 10.07 -10.57
N ALA A 199 24.99 9.26 -10.01
CA ALA A 199 25.49 9.40 -8.66
C ALA A 199 26.98 9.00 -8.58
N GLU A 200 27.67 9.49 -7.57
CA GLU A 200 28.99 8.96 -7.22
C GLU A 200 28.86 7.51 -6.69
N GLU A 201 29.95 6.75 -6.77
CA GLU A 201 29.98 5.38 -6.26
C GLU A 201 29.63 5.40 -4.76
N PRO A 202 28.62 4.64 -4.31
CA PRO A 202 28.14 4.75 -2.95
C PRO A 202 29.18 4.21 -1.96
N ALA A 203 29.36 4.94 -0.86
CA ALA A 203 30.32 4.55 0.15
C ALA A 203 29.95 3.19 0.76
N SER A 204 30.96 2.33 0.99
CA SER A 204 30.72 0.99 1.53
C SER A 204 30.12 1.03 2.93
N LEU A 205 29.13 0.17 3.16
CA LEU A 205 28.50 0.00 4.47
C LEU A 205 29.55 -0.38 5.52
N ARG A 206 29.40 0.13 6.73
CA ARG A 206 30.18 -0.33 7.89
C ARG A 206 29.53 -1.56 8.54
N SER A 207 28.23 -1.69 8.34
CA SER A 207 27.38 -2.74 8.87
C SER A 207 27.13 -3.87 7.87
N ASP A 208 26.62 -5.01 8.34
CA ASP A 208 26.20 -6.11 7.46
C ASP A 208 24.96 -5.70 6.64
N GLY A 209 25.15 -5.51 5.33
CA GLY A 209 24.09 -5.15 4.39
C GLY A 209 23.00 -6.21 4.20
N SER A 210 23.12 -7.39 4.82
CA SER A 210 22.05 -8.38 4.86
C SER A 210 20.91 -7.98 5.81
N ARG A 211 21.12 -7.05 6.74
CA ARG A 211 20.10 -6.61 7.70
C ARG A 211 19.03 -5.70 7.08
N PRO A 212 17.84 -5.59 7.71
CA PRO A 212 16.79 -4.66 7.29
C PRO A 212 17.30 -3.22 7.19
N SER A 213 16.89 -2.50 6.15
CA SER A 213 17.30 -1.11 5.91
C SER A 213 16.91 -0.19 7.07
N SER A 214 15.72 -0.37 7.64
CA SER A 214 15.22 0.38 8.80
C SER A 214 16.12 0.29 10.04
N GLU A 215 16.73 -0.87 10.29
CA GLU A 215 17.68 -1.05 11.40
C GLU A 215 19.02 -0.36 11.11
N ILE A 216 19.60 -0.59 9.92
CA ILE A 216 20.91 -0.03 9.57
C ILE A 216 20.86 1.50 9.52
N LEU A 217 19.73 2.09 9.10
CA LEU A 217 19.56 3.54 9.00
C LEU A 217 19.77 4.26 10.35
N GLN A 218 19.45 3.60 11.46
CA GLN A 218 19.63 4.14 12.81
C GLN A 218 21.09 4.06 13.28
N GLU A 219 21.84 3.06 12.81
CA GLU A 219 23.14 2.68 13.34
C GLU A 219 24.33 3.14 12.47
N ASP A 220 24.13 3.31 11.16
CA ASP A 220 25.20 3.53 10.18
C ASP A 220 25.04 4.87 9.45
N ASP A 221 25.88 5.85 9.83
CA ASP A 221 25.89 7.18 9.22
C ASP A 221 26.25 7.15 7.72
N VAL A 222 27.06 6.18 7.29
CA VAL A 222 27.42 6.04 5.87
C VAL A 222 26.20 5.61 5.07
N PHE A 223 25.44 4.65 5.61
CA PHE A 223 24.19 4.24 4.99
C PHE A 223 23.18 5.39 4.95
N ARG A 224 23.06 6.17 6.03
CA ARG A 224 22.19 7.34 6.07
C ARG A 224 22.53 8.36 4.98
N GLN A 225 23.82 8.65 4.77
CA GLN A 225 24.25 9.55 3.71
C GLN A 225 23.94 9.01 2.32
N ASN A 226 24.15 7.71 2.11
CA ASN A 226 23.79 7.04 0.85
C ASN A 226 22.27 7.10 0.58
N ILE A 227 21.44 6.95 1.62
CA ILE A 227 19.98 7.07 1.50
C ILE A 227 19.55 8.49 1.11
N LEU A 228 20.23 9.54 1.58
CA LEU A 228 19.92 10.92 1.13
C LEU A 228 20.12 11.08 -0.39
N VAL A 229 21.15 10.46 -0.96
CA VAL A 229 21.38 10.47 -2.41
C VAL A 229 20.28 9.69 -3.13
N LEU A 230 19.89 8.52 -2.59
CA LEU A 230 18.82 7.71 -3.15
C LEU A 230 17.48 8.45 -3.16
N THR A 231 17.10 9.07 -2.04
CA THR A 231 15.86 9.85 -1.93
C THR A 231 15.86 11.04 -2.89
N HIS A 232 17.00 11.70 -3.11
CA HIS A 232 17.10 12.77 -4.11
C HIS A 232 16.85 12.27 -5.54
N LEU A 233 17.38 11.09 -5.91
CA LEU A 233 17.12 10.50 -7.22
C LEU A 233 15.65 10.08 -7.38
N ILE A 234 15.03 9.57 -6.31
CA ILE A 234 13.60 9.23 -6.30
C ILE A 234 12.74 10.49 -6.46
N ASP A 235 13.09 11.62 -5.83
CA ASP A 235 12.41 12.91 -6.01
C ASP A 235 12.51 13.44 -7.45
N GLN A 236 13.67 13.31 -8.10
CA GLN A 236 13.80 13.63 -9.52
C GLN A 236 12.92 12.73 -10.40
N LEU A 237 12.84 11.44 -10.08
CA LEU A 237 11.99 10.49 -10.78
C LEU A 237 10.50 10.80 -10.56
N ALA A 238 10.10 11.14 -9.33
CA ALA A 238 8.74 11.57 -8.99
C ALA A 238 8.35 12.83 -9.76
N THR A 239 9.23 13.84 -9.82
CA THR A 239 9.04 15.04 -10.62
C THR A 239 8.79 14.70 -12.09
N GLN A 240 9.58 13.79 -12.67
CA GLN A 240 9.37 13.33 -14.05
C GLN A 240 8.04 12.62 -14.23
N GLU A 241 7.69 11.67 -13.36
CA GLU A 241 6.48 10.88 -13.54
C GLU A 241 5.22 11.72 -13.32
N ILE A 242 5.24 12.70 -12.41
CA ILE A 242 4.18 13.71 -12.29
C ILE A 242 4.04 14.50 -13.60
N ALA A 243 5.15 14.89 -14.25
CA ALA A 243 5.09 15.56 -15.56
C ALA A 243 4.65 14.62 -16.72
N ASN A 244 4.79 13.31 -16.54
CA ASN A 244 4.32 12.29 -17.49
C ASN A 244 2.83 11.95 -17.33
N VAL A 245 2.18 12.42 -16.26
CA VAL A 245 0.74 12.28 -16.06
C VAL A 245 -0.02 12.82 -17.26
N VAL A 246 -0.91 11.99 -17.80
CA VAL A 246 -1.89 12.36 -18.81
C VAL A 246 -3.28 12.12 -18.27
N ALA A 247 -4.18 13.08 -18.53
CA ALA A 247 -5.59 12.85 -18.34
C ALA A 247 -6.00 11.69 -19.26
N ALA A 248 -6.61 10.66 -18.67
CA ALA A 248 -7.16 9.52 -19.39
C ALA A 248 -8.37 9.91 -20.24
#